data_AF-A0A379WYQ4-F1
#
_entry.id   AF-A0A379WYQ4-F1
#
_cell.length_a   1.000
_cell.length_b   1.000
_cell.length_c   1.000
_cell.angle_alpha   90.00
_cell.angle_beta   90.00
_cell.angle_gamma   90.00
#
_symmetry.space_group_name_H-M   'P 1'
#
loop_
_entity.id
_entity.type
_entity.pdbx_description
1 polymer ?
#
loop_
_entity_poly.entity_id
_entity_poly.type
_entity_poly.pdbx_seq_one_letter_code
_entity_poly.pdbx_strand_id
1 'polypeptide(L)' 'MAHRKPVPVLNIGLPDFFIPQGTQEEARAELGLDAAGIEAKIKAWLA' A
#
# COMPACT_ATOMS: atom_id res chain seq x y z
N MET A 1 -3.87 -16.53 27.94
CA MET A 1 -4.35 -15.73 26.78
C MET A 1 -3.45 -14.52 26.66
N ALA A 2 -2.71 -14.33 25.56
CA ALA A 2 -1.86 -13.15 25.38
C ALA A 2 -2.71 -11.86 25.37
N HIS A 3 -2.25 -10.80 26.03
CA HIS A 3 -2.90 -9.48 26.07
C HIS A 3 -2.88 -8.81 24.68
N ARG A 4 -3.76 -9.24 23.77
CA ARG A 4 -3.86 -8.68 22.42
C ARG A 4 -4.70 -7.40 22.45
N LYS A 5 -4.09 -6.29 22.03
CA LYS A 5 -4.78 -5.02 21.79
C LYS A 5 -5.05 -4.89 20.29
N PRO A 6 -6.28 -4.56 19.86
CA PRO A 6 -6.54 -4.24 18.47
C PRO A 6 -5.85 -2.91 18.13
N VAL A 7 -4.96 -2.93 17.15
CA VAL A 7 -4.24 -1.76 16.64
C VAL A 7 -4.70 -1.56 15.19
N PRO A 8 -5.01 -0.32 14.77
CA PRO A 8 -5.36 -0.06 13.38
C PRO A 8 -4.15 -0.32 12.47
N VAL A 9 -4.36 -1.04 11.37
CA VAL A 9 -3.31 -1.40 10.40
C VAL A 9 -3.77 -1.03 9.00
N LEU A 10 -2.96 -0.24 8.31
CA LEU A 10 -3.11 0.03 6.88
C LEU A 10 -2.27 -0.99 6.10
N ASN A 11 -2.92 -1.85 5.33
CA ASN A 11 -2.23 -2.83 4.47
C ASN A 11 -1.97 -2.20 3.09
N ILE A 12 -0.71 -1.91 2.78
CA ILE A 12 -0.27 -1.43 1.47
C ILE A 12 0.41 -2.59 0.75
N GLY A 13 -0.01 -2.86 -0.49
CA GLY A 13 0.51 -3.96 -1.28
C GLY A 13 -0.14 -4.02 -2.66
N LEU A 14 -0.08 -5.20 -3.26
CA LEU A 14 -0.65 -5.43 -4.57
C LEU A 14 -2.19 -5.50 -4.50
N PRO A 15 -2.88 -4.98 -5.53
CA PRO A 15 -4.32 -5.08 -5.62
C PRO A 15 -4.75 -6.51 -6.00
N ASP A 16 -6.03 -6.82 -5.83
CA ASP A 16 -6.62 -8.12 -6.18
C ASP A 16 -6.92 -8.22 -7.69
N PHE A 17 -5.90 -8.00 -8.51
CA PHE A 17 -5.93 -8.20 -9.97
C PHE A 17 -4.51 -8.36 -10.51
N PHE A 18 -4.40 -8.91 -11.73
CA PHE A 18 -3.11 -9.04 -12.40
C PHE A 18 -2.56 -7.68 -12.83
N ILE A 19 -1.32 -7.39 -12.44
CA ILE A 19 -0.62 -6.16 -12.80
C ILE A 19 -0.18 -6.27 -14.27
N PRO A 20 -0.42 -5.25 -15.10
CA PRO A 20 0.06 -5.20 -16.48
C PRO A 20 1.58 -5.33 -16.59
N GLN A 21 2.05 -5.82 -17.74
CA GLN A 21 3.48 -5.89 -18.04
C GLN A 21 4.09 -4.49 -18.18
N GLY A 22 5.31 -4.32 -17.66
CA GLY A 22 6.05 -3.06 -17.68
C GLY A 22 7.35 -3.22 -16.89
N THR A 23 8.13 -2.15 -16.77
CA THR A 23 9.25 -2.14 -15.83
C THR A 23 8.74 -2.17 -14.39
N GLN A 24 9.59 -2.60 -13.46
CA GLN A 24 9.20 -2.61 -12.06
C GLN A 24 8.98 -1.20 -11.49
N GLU A 25 9.65 -0.19 -12.04
CA GLU A 25 9.52 1.20 -11.60
C GLU A 25 8.18 1.78 -12.04
N GLU A 26 7.78 1.56 -13.30
CA GLU A 26 6.46 1.92 -13.80
C GLU A 26 5.35 1.25 -12.99
N ALA A 27 5.44 -0.07 -12.79
CA ALA A 27 4.43 -0.80 -12.01
C ALA A 27 4.32 -0.29 -10.57
N ARG A 28 5.44 0.05 -9.91
CA ARG A 28 5.42 0.60 -8.55
C ARG A 28 4.81 2.00 -8.53
N ALA A 29 5.17 2.87 -9.47
CA ALA A 29 4.63 4.22 -9.56
C ALA A 29 3.11 4.19 -9.83
N GLU A 30 2.65 3.39 -10.79
CA GLU A 30 1.23 3.26 -11.14
C GLU A 30 0.39 2.72 -9.98
N LEU A 31 0.92 1.77 -9.20
CA LEU A 31 0.22 1.20 -8.04
C LEU A 31 0.33 2.08 -6.78
N GLY A 32 1.14 3.13 -6.82
CA GLY A 32 1.50 3.95 -5.67
C GLY A 32 2.24 3.16 -4.59
N LEU A 33 3.11 2.25 -5.02
CA LEU A 33 4.02 1.45 -4.19
C LEU A 33 5.45 2.02 -4.18
N ASP A 34 5.63 3.22 -4.72
CA ASP A 34 6.81 4.05 -4.51
C ASP A 34 6.66 4.90 -3.23
N ALA A 35 7.71 5.66 -2.88
CA ALA A 35 7.72 6.45 -1.66
C ALA A 35 6.59 7.50 -1.64
N ALA A 36 6.37 8.21 -2.74
CA ALA A 36 5.36 9.24 -2.86
C ALA A 36 3.93 8.67 -2.75
N GLY A 37 3.68 7.54 -3.42
CA GLY A 37 2.40 6.83 -3.37
C GLY A 37 2.10 6.25 -1.98
N ILE A 38 3.10 5.68 -1.30
CA ILE A 38 2.93 5.17 0.07
C ILE A 38 2.58 6.32 1.03
N GLU A 39 3.30 7.44 0.95
CA GLU A 39 3.02 8.62 1.78
C GLU A 39 1.59 9.15 1.53
N ALA A 40 1.16 9.21 0.27
CA ALA A 40 -0.19 9.63 -0.09
C ALA A 40 -1.26 8.68 0.48
N LYS A 41 -1.06 7.35 0.42
CA LYS A 41 -1.98 6.36 1.02
C LYS A 41 -2.06 6.51 2.53
N ILE A 42 -0.94 6.77 3.21
CA ILE A 42 -0.92 7.03 4.67
C ILE A 42 -1.71 8.30 4.99
N LYS A 43 -1.46 9.41 4.27
CA LYS A 43 -2.17 10.68 4.47
C LYS A 43 -3.67 10.53 4.23
N ALA A 44 -4.07 9.82 3.18
CA ALA A 44 -5.47 9.57 2.87
C ALA A 44 -6.17 8.68 3.90
N TRP A 45 -5.46 7.72 4.50
CA TRP A 45 -6.02 6.83 5.53
C TRP A 45 -6.19 7.50 6.89
N LEU A 46 -5.38 8.52 7.19
CA LEU A 46 -5.46 9.30 8.43
C LEU A 46 -6.46 10.48 8.37
N ALA A 47 -6.95 10.84 7.18
CA ALA A 47 -7.92 11.91 6.96
C ALA A 47 -9.35 11.45 7.25
#